data_AF-A0AAT9GUQ2-F1
#
_entry.id   AF-A0AAT9GUQ2-F1
#
_cell.length_a   1.000
_cell.length_b   1.000
_cell.length_c   1.000
_cell.angle_alpha   90.00
_cell.angle_beta   90.00
_cell.angle_gamma   90.00
#
_symmetry.space_group_name_H-M   'P 1'
#
loop_
_entity.id
_entity.type
_entity.pdbx_description
1 polymer ?
#
loop_
_entity_poly.entity_id
_entity_poly.type
_entity_poly.pdbx_seq_one_letter_code
_entity_poly.pdbx_strand_id
1 'polypeptide(L)'
;MNKTIYLGLAIIVLILTAIGVYSFNSYKTTITVSNLGGSSINGKYELIVKIYVNYGPFGGTHPLSSADVWLYLNGKYYNQSLTNSQGEVIFYVPPGNYTVFFTVFHITKNIVVNSNTEVVLNYAYLKSS
;
A
#
# COMPACT_ATOMS: atom_id res chain seq x y z
N MET A 1 -20.79 -47.22 8.69
CA MET A 1 -20.24 -45.89 8.33
C MET A 1 -20.72 -45.53 6.93
N ASN A 2 -21.47 -44.43 6.76
CA ASN A 2 -22.11 -44.11 5.49
C ASN A 2 -21.11 -43.43 4.53
N LYS A 3 -20.77 -44.10 3.42
CA LYS A 3 -19.83 -43.60 2.40
C LYS A 3 -20.24 -42.23 1.84
N THR A 4 -21.54 -41.95 1.81
CA THR A 4 -22.11 -40.66 1.37
C THR A 4 -21.76 -39.52 2.32
N ILE A 5 -21.66 -39.79 3.63
CA ILE A 5 -21.25 -38.78 4.62
C ILE A 5 -19.78 -38.42 4.45
N TYR A 6 -18.91 -39.40 4.22
CA TYR A 6 -17.49 -39.14 3.95
C TYR A 6 -17.27 -38.39 2.65
N LEU A 7 -18.03 -38.71 1.61
CA LEU A 7 -17.95 -37.99 0.35
C LEU A 7 -18.40 -36.53 0.51
N GLY A 8 -19.48 -36.29 1.26
CA GLY A 8 -19.93 -34.93 1.60
C GLY A 8 -18.89 -34.15 2.40
N LEU A 9 -18.28 -34.76 3.42
CA LEU A 9 -17.21 -34.13 4.20
C LEU A 9 -15.96 -33.84 3.36
N ALA A 10 -15.57 -34.75 2.47
CA ALA A 10 -14.43 -34.56 1.57
C ALA A 10 -14.65 -33.36 0.63
N ILE A 11 -15.86 -33.19 0.09
CA ILE A 11 -16.21 -32.04 -0.76
C ILE A 11 -16.14 -30.73 0.03
N ILE A 12 -16.64 -30.71 1.27
CA ILE A 12 -16.55 -29.52 2.14
C ILE A 12 -15.10 -29.13 2.40
N VAL A 13 -14.23 -30.10 2.73
CA VAL A 13 -12.79 -29.85 2.93
C VAL A 13 -12.15 -29.31 1.65
N LEU A 14 -12.52 -29.83 0.48
CA LEU A 14 -12.00 -29.38 -0.81
C LEU A 14 -12.41 -27.94 -1.14
N ILE A 15 -13.64 -27.54 -0.81
CA ILE A 15 -14.10 -26.16 -0.96
C ILE A 15 -13.35 -25.23 0.01
N LEU A 16 -13.22 -25.61 1.28
CA LEU A 16 -12.51 -24.81 2.29
C LEU A 16 -11.03 -24.62 1.93
N THR A 17 -10.37 -25.67 1.45
CA THR A 17 -8.97 -25.61 1.00
C THR A 17 -8.82 -24.74 -0.25
N ALA A 18 -9.72 -24.85 -1.24
CA ALA A 18 -9.71 -23.99 -2.42
C ALA A 18 -9.87 -22.50 -2.07
N ILE A 19 -10.80 -22.16 -1.17
CA ILE A 19 -11.00 -20.79 -0.69
C ILE A 19 -9.75 -20.28 0.06
N GLY A 20 -9.14 -21.13 0.89
CA GLY A 20 -7.91 -20.79 1.62
C GLY A 20 -6.74 -20.49 0.67
N VAL A 21 -6.53 -21.33 -0.34
CA VAL A 21 -5.46 -21.14 -1.34
C VAL A 21 -5.70 -19.88 -2.18
N TYR A 22 -6.94 -19.64 -2.62
CA TYR A 22 -7.27 -18.44 -3.39
C TYR A 22 -7.02 -17.15 -2.59
N SER A 23 -7.45 -17.12 -1.32
CA SER A 23 -7.25 -15.97 -0.43
C SER A 23 -5.79 -15.69 -0.12
N PHE A 24 -4.92 -16.70 -0.17
CA PHE A 24 -3.48 -16.53 0.00
C PHE A 24 -2.82 -15.93 -1.26
N ASN A 25 -3.31 -16.26 -2.45
CA ASN A 25 -2.69 -15.82 -3.71
C ASN A 25 -2.90 -14.33 -4.03
N SER A 26 -3.92 -13.70 -3.44
CA SER A 26 -4.18 -12.25 -3.55
C SER A 26 -3.28 -11.39 -2.66
N TYR A 27 -2.49 -12.01 -1.78
CA TYR A 27 -1.66 -11.32 -0.80
C TYR A 27 -0.33 -10.83 -1.40
N LYS A 28 -0.31 -9.57 -1.86
CA LYS A 28 0.87 -8.97 -2.49
C LYS A 28 1.02 -7.50 -2.09
N THR A 29 2.27 -7.05 -1.97
CA THR A 29 2.57 -5.62 -1.81
C THR A 29 2.13 -4.88 -3.08
N THR A 30 1.33 -3.84 -2.91
CA THR A 30 0.85 -3.00 -4.01
C THR A 30 1.15 -1.54 -3.73
N ILE A 31 1.39 -0.79 -4.80
CA ILE A 31 1.53 0.67 -4.74
C ILE A 31 0.58 1.26 -5.78
N THR A 32 -0.42 2.00 -5.32
CA THR A 32 -1.35 2.71 -6.19
C THR A 32 -1.03 4.19 -6.21
N VAL A 33 -1.22 4.81 -7.36
CA VAL A 33 -1.06 6.26 -7.56
C VAL A 33 -2.35 6.77 -8.16
N SER A 34 -2.99 7.69 -7.48
CA SER A 34 -4.28 8.25 -7.86
C SER A 34 -4.14 9.75 -8.05
N ASN A 35 -4.61 10.25 -9.19
CA ASN A 35 -4.73 11.68 -9.43
C ASN A 35 -6.05 12.16 -8.80
N LEU A 36 -5.97 13.11 -7.86
CA LEU A 36 -7.13 13.66 -7.15
C LEU A 36 -7.67 14.93 -7.83
N GLY A 37 -7.04 15.40 -8.91
CA GLY A 37 -7.35 16.67 -9.56
C GLY A 37 -6.96 17.87 -8.70
N GLY A 38 -7.73 18.95 -8.80
CA GLY A 38 -7.51 20.18 -8.05
C GLY A 38 -6.46 21.13 -8.65
N SER A 39 -6.50 22.37 -8.18
CA SER A 39 -5.61 23.45 -8.60
C SER A 39 -4.45 23.62 -7.61
N SER A 40 -3.31 24.07 -8.11
CA SER A 40 -2.18 24.39 -7.25
C SER A 40 -2.51 25.59 -6.37
N ILE A 41 -2.14 25.52 -5.09
CA ILE A 41 -2.20 26.64 -4.16
C ILE A 41 -0.76 27.14 -3.97
N ASN A 42 -0.51 28.41 -4.28
CA ASN A 42 0.84 29.01 -4.21
C ASN A 42 1.91 28.21 -4.99
N GLY A 43 1.54 27.69 -6.17
CA GLY A 43 2.44 26.92 -7.03
C GLY A 43 2.77 25.51 -6.52
N LYS A 44 2.04 25.00 -5.52
CA LYS A 44 2.22 23.68 -4.94
C LYS A 44 0.94 22.84 -5.02
N TYR A 45 1.11 21.53 -5.14
CA TYR A 45 0.06 20.53 -5.07
C TYR A 45 0.21 19.70 -3.79
N GLU A 46 -0.90 19.12 -3.35
CA GLU A 46 -0.90 18.14 -2.27
C GLU A 46 -0.46 16.77 -2.80
N LEU A 47 0.65 16.27 -2.24
CA LEU A 47 1.08 14.90 -2.39
C LEU A 47 0.80 14.17 -1.08
N ILE A 48 -0.26 13.36 -1.09
CA ILE A 48 -0.68 12.53 0.04
C ILE A 48 -0.01 11.17 -0.10
N VAL A 49 0.76 10.75 0.89
CA VAL A 49 1.37 9.42 0.94
C VAL A 49 0.76 8.66 2.09
N LYS A 50 0.19 7.49 1.79
CA LYS A 50 -0.42 6.58 2.76
C LYS A 50 0.32 5.25 2.79
N ILE A 51 0.52 4.74 3.99
CA ILE A 51 1.19 3.45 4.22
C ILE A 51 0.30 2.58 5.09
N TYR A 52 -0.03 1.43 4.53
CA TYR A 52 -0.77 0.38 5.21
C TYR A 52 0.05 -0.90 5.23
N VAL A 53 -0.06 -1.66 6.31
CA VAL A 53 0.47 -3.01 6.44
C VAL A 53 -0.69 -3.98 6.46
N ASN A 54 -0.72 -4.86 5.47
CA ASN A 54 -1.66 -5.96 5.38
C ASN A 54 -1.02 -7.21 6.03
N TYR A 55 -1.63 -7.72 7.09
CA TYR A 55 -1.19 -8.89 7.84
C TYR A 55 -1.88 -10.19 7.36
N GLY A 56 -2.50 -10.16 6.19
CA GLY A 56 -3.13 -11.30 5.56
C GLY A 56 -4.60 -11.48 5.97
N PRO A 57 -5.24 -12.59 5.54
CA PRO A 57 -6.68 -12.79 5.64
C PRO A 57 -7.24 -12.80 7.07
N PHE A 58 -6.40 -13.07 8.07
CA PHE A 58 -6.80 -13.09 9.49
C PHE A 58 -6.31 -11.87 10.28
N GLY A 59 -5.30 -11.16 9.77
CA GLY A 59 -4.70 -10.00 10.45
C GLY A 59 -5.19 -8.65 9.94
N GLY A 60 -5.90 -8.61 8.82
CA GLY A 60 -6.45 -7.38 8.25
C GLY A 60 -5.38 -6.38 7.78
N THR A 61 -5.82 -5.16 7.49
CA THR A 61 -4.95 -4.06 7.04
C THR A 61 -4.96 -2.94 8.07
N HIS A 62 -3.78 -2.50 8.49
CA HIS A 62 -3.62 -1.47 9.51
C HIS A 62 -2.74 -0.32 8.99
N PRO A 63 -3.05 0.94 9.36
CA PRO A 63 -2.18 2.07 9.04
C PRO A 63 -0.82 1.94 9.76
N LEU A 64 0.25 2.33 9.07
CA LEU A 64 1.58 2.36 9.68
C LEU A 64 1.94 3.79 10.09
N SER A 65 1.87 4.06 11.38
CA SER A 65 2.26 5.34 11.96
C SER A 65 3.76 5.49 12.15
N SER A 66 4.26 6.73 12.18
CA SER A 66 5.67 7.06 12.38
C SER A 66 6.61 6.38 11.37
N ALA A 67 6.10 6.05 10.19
CA ALA A 67 6.89 5.53 9.10
C ALA A 67 7.55 6.69 8.35
N ASP A 68 8.83 6.56 8.11
CA ASP A 68 9.63 7.60 7.46
C ASP A 68 9.50 7.52 5.93
N VAL A 69 9.17 8.67 5.34
CA VAL A 69 8.91 8.83 3.91
C VAL A 69 9.81 9.92 3.38
N TRP A 70 10.69 9.54 2.46
CA TRP A 70 11.60 10.48 1.81
C TRP A 70 11.11 10.79 0.40
N LEU A 71 11.20 12.06 0.03
CA LEU A 71 10.90 12.54 -1.30
C LEU A 71 12.17 12.99 -1.98
N TYR A 72 12.34 12.54 -3.22
CA TYR A 72 13.38 13.02 -4.11
C TYR A 72 12.72 13.69 -5.32
N LEU A 73 13.19 14.88 -5.69
CA LEU A 73 12.77 15.60 -6.89
C LEU A 73 13.87 15.49 -7.94
N ASN A 74 13.55 14.91 -9.10
CA ASN A 74 14.52 14.68 -10.18
C ASN A 74 15.81 13.98 -9.70
N GLY A 75 15.66 12.99 -8.81
CA GLY A 75 16.76 12.19 -8.25
C GLY A 75 17.56 12.86 -7.13
N LYS A 76 17.23 14.09 -6.72
CA LYS A 76 17.86 14.77 -5.57
C LYS A 76 16.94 14.77 -4.37
N TYR A 77 17.50 14.57 -3.18
CA TYR A 77 16.73 14.68 -1.93
C TYR A 77 16.00 16.04 -1.88
N TYR A 78 14.70 15.98 -1.56
CA TYR A 78 13.83 17.15 -1.53
C TYR A 78 13.28 17.41 -0.12
N ASN A 79 12.65 16.40 0.49
CA ASN A 79 12.05 16.52 1.82
C ASN A 79 11.86 15.14 2.46
N GLN A 80 11.60 15.09 3.76
CA GLN A 80 11.17 13.88 4.46
C GLN A 80 10.16 14.22 5.55
N SER A 81 9.30 13.26 5.89
CA SER A 81 8.40 13.40 7.04
C SER A 81 7.89 12.02 7.47
N LEU A 82 7.28 11.98 8.66
CA LEU A 82 6.72 10.78 9.27
C LEU A 82 5.21 10.71 9.05
N THR A 83 4.69 9.51 8.86
CA THR A 83 3.24 9.27 8.85
C THR A 83 2.60 9.48 10.22
N ASN A 84 1.37 9.99 10.22
CA ASN A 84 0.54 10.14 11.41
C ASN A 84 -0.10 8.79 11.84
N SER A 85 -1.00 8.81 12.84
CA SER A 85 -1.68 7.60 13.33
C SER A 85 -2.60 6.92 12.31
N GLN A 86 -3.00 7.63 11.26
CA GLN A 86 -3.76 7.10 10.13
C GLN A 86 -2.84 6.56 9.01
N GLY A 87 -1.53 6.54 9.22
CA GLY A 87 -0.55 6.07 8.25
C GLY A 87 -0.37 7.04 7.09
N GLU A 88 -0.72 8.31 7.28
CA GLU A 88 -0.74 9.34 6.24
C GLU A 88 0.31 10.42 6.51
N VAL A 89 0.93 10.92 5.44
CA VAL A 89 1.75 12.13 5.44
C VAL A 89 1.42 12.96 4.20
N ILE A 90 1.32 14.28 4.38
CA ILE A 90 0.99 15.22 3.31
C ILE A 90 2.20 16.12 3.05
N PHE A 91 2.58 16.22 1.79
CA PHE A 91 3.60 17.15 1.32
C PHE A 91 2.99 18.18 0.37
N TYR A 92 3.37 19.44 0.54
CA TYR A 92 3.03 20.52 -0.39
C TYR A 92 4.21 20.78 -1.32
N VAL A 93 4.12 20.27 -2.56
CA VAL A 93 5.26 20.19 -3.48
C VAL A 93 4.96 20.85 -4.82
N PRO A 94 5.93 21.52 -5.47
CA PRO A 94 5.74 22.02 -6.82
C PRO A 94 5.55 20.87 -7.82
N PRO A 95 4.97 21.11 -9.00
CA PRO A 95 4.86 20.08 -10.03
C PRO A 95 6.24 19.55 -10.45
N GLY A 96 6.33 18.25 -10.75
CA GLY A 96 7.59 17.63 -11.14
C GLY A 96 7.59 16.10 -11.03
N ASN A 97 8.75 15.51 -11.33
CA ASN A 97 8.98 14.08 -11.22
C ASN A 97 9.56 13.75 -9.84
N TYR A 98 8.82 12.98 -9.06
CA TYR A 98 9.21 12.61 -7.70
C TYR A 98 9.50 11.12 -7.61
N THR A 99 10.44 10.78 -6.74
CA THR A 99 10.60 9.43 -6.21
C THR A 99 10.17 9.45 -4.75
N VAL A 100 9.11 8.73 -4.43
CA VAL A 100 8.67 8.45 -3.05
C VAL A 100 9.43 7.23 -2.56
N PHE A 101 10.19 7.39 -1.49
CA PHE A 101 10.94 6.32 -0.86
C PHE A 101 10.33 5.98 0.50
N PHE A 102 9.77 4.77 0.58
CA PHE A 102 9.23 4.18 1.80
C PHE A 102 10.39 3.49 2.54
N THR A 103 11.08 4.24 3.41
CA THR A 103 12.38 3.83 3.96
C THR A 103 12.29 2.53 4.75
N VAL A 104 11.23 2.38 5.57
CA VAL A 104 10.97 1.21 6.42
C VAL A 104 10.98 -0.09 5.60
N PHE A 105 10.49 -0.04 4.36
CA PHE A 105 10.39 -1.21 3.49
C PHE A 105 11.44 -1.26 2.38
N HIS A 106 12.31 -0.24 2.29
CA HIS A 106 13.26 -0.08 1.20
C HIS A 106 12.62 -0.11 -0.20
N ILE A 107 11.40 0.44 -0.33
CA ILE A 107 10.63 0.47 -1.58
C ILE A 107 10.59 1.89 -2.14
N THR A 108 10.82 2.03 -3.44
CA THR A 108 10.70 3.32 -4.15
C THR A 108 9.58 3.30 -5.18
N LYS A 109 8.88 4.43 -5.34
CA LYS A 109 7.93 4.65 -6.42
C LYS A 109 8.19 5.98 -7.12
N ASN A 110 8.42 5.92 -8.44
CA ASN A 110 8.46 7.11 -9.27
C ASN A 110 7.03 7.54 -9.63
N ILE A 111 6.76 8.84 -9.49
CA ILE A 111 5.48 9.49 -9.78
C ILE A 111 5.72 10.83 -10.49
N VAL A 112 4.72 11.29 -11.22
CA VAL A 112 4.67 12.66 -11.75
C VAL A 112 3.57 13.40 -10.99
N VAL A 113 3.92 14.51 -10.36
CA VAL A 113 2.97 15.38 -9.66
C VAL A 113 2.66 16.54 -10.58
N ASN A 114 1.43 16.61 -11.08
CA ASN A 114 0.89 17.70 -11.91
C ASN A 114 -0.49 18.19 -11.44
N SER A 115 -0.98 17.63 -10.33
CA SER A 115 -2.22 17.92 -9.62
C SER A 115 -2.10 17.38 -8.20
N ASN A 116 -3.14 17.53 -7.37
CA ASN A 116 -3.18 16.79 -6.11
C ASN A 116 -3.13 15.29 -6.41
N THR A 117 -2.29 14.56 -5.68
CA THR A 117 -1.91 13.19 -5.97
C THR A 117 -1.87 12.38 -4.69
N GLU A 118 -2.45 11.19 -4.70
CA GLU A 118 -2.36 10.22 -3.61
C GLU A 118 -1.49 9.03 -4.03
N VAL A 119 -0.58 8.63 -3.16
CA VAL A 119 0.22 7.41 -3.30
C VAL A 119 -0.06 6.52 -2.11
N VAL A 120 -0.55 5.31 -2.36
CA VAL A 120 -0.86 4.34 -1.30
C VAL A 120 0.05 3.13 -1.44
N LEU A 121 0.90 2.90 -0.45
CA LEU A 121 1.61 1.64 -0.27
C LEU A 121 0.77 0.71 0.62
N ASN A 122 0.35 -0.42 0.08
CA ASN A 122 -0.20 -1.52 0.86
C ASN A 122 0.84 -2.64 0.92
N TYR A 123 1.55 -2.75 2.04
CA TYR A 123 2.65 -3.69 2.22
C TYR A 123 2.17 -5.04 2.74
N ALA A 124 2.53 -6.12 2.06
CA ALA A 124 2.23 -7.49 2.47
C ALA A 124 3.29 -8.03 3.44
N TYR A 125 3.05 -7.89 4.75
CA TYR A 125 3.93 -8.32 5.85
C TYR A 125 4.46 -9.76 5.79
N LEU A 126 3.61 -10.76 5.53
CA LEU A 126 3.92 -12.19 5.57
C LEU A 126 4.66 -12.68 4.33
N LYS A 127 4.86 -11.82 3.32
CA LYS A 127 5.67 -12.20 2.18
C LYS A 127 7.13 -12.02 2.58
N SER A 128 7.70 -13.10 3.11
CA SER A 128 9.15 -13.26 3.22
C SER A 128 9.80 -12.84 1.91
N SER A 129 10.86 -12.04 2.03
CA SER A 129 11.81 -11.72 0.96
C SER A 129 12.28 -12.99 0.25
#